data_AF-A0A8T1XQW6-F1
#
_entry.id   AF-A0A8T1XQW6-F1
#
_cell.length_a   1.000
_cell.length_b   1.000
_cell.length_c   1.000
_cell.angle_alpha   90.00
_cell.angle_beta   90.00
_cell.angle_gamma   90.00
#
_symmetry.space_group_name_H-M   'P 1'
#
loop_
_entity.id
_entity.type
_entity.pdbx_description
1 polymer ?
#
loop_
_entity_poly.entity_id
_entity_poly.type
_entity_poly.pdbx_seq_one_letter_code
_entity_poly.pdbx_strand_id
1 'polypeptide(L)'
;METFIGLGFSRDEFVMMVKCFPQCIGYSAEMVKKKTEFVVKKMNWPLKVMTLFPQVLGYSMEKRIVPRCKVIKALMSKGSLGSEANSLQWRLSWHVLI
;
A
#
# COMPACT_ATOMS: atom_id res chain seq x y z
N MET A 1 -9.41 2.76 14.43
CA MET A 1 -9.85 1.37 14.12
C MET A 1 -11.01 1.37 13.14
N GLU A 2 -12.12 2.07 13.42
CA GLU A 2 -13.32 2.09 12.56
C GLU A 2 -13.02 2.48 11.11
N THR A 3 -12.16 3.47 10.87
CA THR A 3 -11.71 3.84 9.53
C THR A 3 -11.09 2.67 8.76
N PHE A 4 -10.27 1.85 9.42
CA PHE A 4 -9.62 0.70 8.77
C PHE A 4 -10.64 -0.41 8.49
N ILE A 5 -11.54 -0.68 9.43
CA ILE A 5 -12.61 -1.68 9.21
C ILE A 5 -13.52 -1.25 8.05
N GLY A 6 -13.92 0.03 8.00
CA GLY A 6 -14.72 0.58 6.89
C GLY A 6 -14.00 0.62 5.54
N LEU A 7 -12.68 0.48 5.52
CA LEU A 7 -11.87 0.33 4.32
C LEU A 7 -11.68 -1.14 3.88
N GLY A 8 -12.22 -2.10 4.65
CA GLY A 8 -12.17 -3.52 4.34
C GLY A 8 -11.05 -4.30 5.04
N PHE A 9 -10.32 -3.68 5.97
CA PHE A 9 -9.35 -4.41 6.80
C PHE A 9 -10.05 -5.23 7.88
N SER A 10 -9.62 -6.47 8.09
CA SER A 10 -10.04 -7.25 9.26
C SER A 10 -9.43 -6.69 10.56
N ARG A 11 -9.99 -7.08 11.71
CA ARG A 11 -9.48 -6.68 13.01
C ARG A 11 -8.03 -7.18 13.22
N ASP A 12 -7.75 -8.41 12.83
CA ASP A 12 -6.40 -9.00 12.93
C ASP A 12 -5.39 -8.27 12.05
N GLU A 13 -5.75 -7.90 10.82
CA GLU A 13 -4.90 -7.10 9.94
C GLU A 13 -4.63 -5.72 10.53
N PHE A 14 -5.65 -5.06 11.09
CA PHE A 14 -5.45 -3.79 11.78
C PHE A 14 -4.49 -3.93 12.97
N VAL A 15 -4.66 -4.96 13.80
CA VAL A 15 -3.76 -5.23 14.94
C VAL A 15 -2.34 -5.49 14.45
N MET A 16 -2.17 -6.22 13.34
CA MET A 16 -0.86 -6.48 12.74
C MET A 16 -0.20 -5.18 12.24
N MET A 17 -0.95 -4.32 11.54
CA MET A 17 -0.47 -3.02 11.08
C MET A 17 -0.03 -2.13 12.25
N VAL A 18 -0.80 -2.11 13.34
CA VAL A 18 -0.47 -1.35 14.55
C VAL A 18 0.79 -1.90 15.22
N LYS A 19 0.95 -3.22 15.32
CA LYS A 19 2.16 -3.83 15.88
C LYS A 19 3.42 -3.48 15.08
N CYS A 20 3.31 -3.45 13.76
CA CYS A 20 4.44 -3.13 12.89
C CYS A 20 4.71 -1.62 12.76
N PHE A 21 3.67 -0.78 12.89
CA PHE A 21 3.75 0.65 12.64
C PHE A 21 2.72 1.41 13.48
N PRO A 22 2.96 1.58 14.80
CA PRO A 22 2.00 2.15 15.74
C PRO A 22 1.50 3.55 15.38
N GLN A 23 2.33 4.34 14.70
CA GLN A 23 1.96 5.69 14.25
C GLN A 23 0.79 5.72 13.26
N CYS A 24 0.39 4.57 12.66
CA CYS A 24 -0.78 4.53 11.80
C CYS A 24 -2.08 4.95 12.49
N ILE A 25 -2.15 4.80 13.82
CA ILE A 25 -3.31 5.19 14.63
C ILE A 25 -3.44 6.73 14.70
N GLY A 26 -2.33 7.45 14.62
CA GLY A 26 -2.31 8.92 14.70
C GLY A 26 -2.68 9.63 13.40
N TYR A 27 -2.84 8.92 12.28
CA TYR A 27 -3.21 9.55 11.02
C TYR A 27 -4.71 9.84 10.95
N SER A 28 -5.04 10.95 10.28
CA SER A 28 -6.43 11.31 10.02
C SER A 28 -7.11 10.27 9.13
N ALA A 29 -8.41 10.07 9.36
CA ALA A 29 -9.20 9.12 8.57
C ALA A 29 -9.16 9.44 7.07
N GLU A 30 -9.18 10.73 6.73
CA GLU A 30 -9.09 11.21 5.34
C GLU A 30 -7.77 10.79 4.69
N MET A 31 -6.64 10.93 5.39
CA MET A 31 -5.34 10.54 4.86
C MET A 31 -5.26 9.03 4.60
N VAL A 32 -5.74 8.22 5.55
CA VAL A 32 -5.75 6.76 5.42
C VAL A 32 -6.63 6.33 4.25
N LYS A 33 -7.82 6.91 4.11
CA LYS A 33 -8.73 6.65 2.97
C LYS A 33 -8.07 7.00 1.64
N LYS A 34 -7.56 8.23 1.51
CA LYS A 34 -6.90 8.71 0.28
C LYS A 34 -5.76 7.80 -0.18
N LYS A 35 -4.93 7.33 0.75
CA LYS A 35 -3.81 6.43 0.44
C LYS A 35 -4.29 5.04 0.04
N THR A 36 -5.26 4.51 0.77
CA THR A 36 -5.84 3.18 0.49
C THR A 36 -6.51 3.16 -0.88
N GLU A 37 -7.31 4.18 -1.18
CA GLU A 37 -7.98 4.31 -2.49
C GLU A 37 -6.98 4.46 -3.64
N PHE A 38 -5.89 5.19 -3.44
CA PHE A 38 -4.85 5.28 -4.46
C PHE A 38 -4.24 3.90 -4.78
N VAL A 39 -3.90 3.11 -3.76
CA VAL A 39 -3.32 1.78 -3.95
C VAL A 39 -4.34 0.81 -4.57
N VAL A 40 -5.56 0.78 -4.06
CA VAL A 40 -6.56 -0.18 -4.54
C VAL A 40 -7.14 0.23 -5.89
N LYS A 41 -7.61 1.48 -6.05
CA LYS A 41 -8.32 1.91 -7.27
C LYS A 41 -7.37 2.33 -8.39
N LYS A 42 -6.32 3.11 -8.10
CA LYS A 42 -5.46 3.70 -9.15
C LYS A 42 -4.34 2.77 -9.59
N MET A 43 -3.80 2.00 -8.65
CA MET A 43 -2.77 1.01 -8.91
C MET A 43 -3.32 -0.38 -9.20
N ASN A 44 -4.59 -0.65 -8.87
CA ASN A 44 -5.22 -1.97 -9.00
C ASN A 44 -4.49 -3.05 -8.19
N TRP A 45 -4.00 -2.68 -7.00
CA TRP A 45 -3.26 -3.57 -6.11
C TRP A 45 -4.15 -4.07 -4.98
N PRO A 46 -3.87 -5.26 -4.43
CA PRO A 46 -4.68 -5.81 -3.36
C PRO A 46 -4.52 -5.01 -2.06
N LEU A 47 -5.61 -4.89 -1.30
CA LEU A 47 -5.64 -4.20 0.00
C LEU A 47 -4.55 -4.72 0.96
N LYS A 48 -4.25 -6.02 0.88
CA LYS A 48 -3.23 -6.72 1.66
C LYS A 48 -1.82 -6.09 1.57
N VAL A 49 -1.51 -5.35 0.50
CA VAL A 49 -0.24 -4.60 0.40
C VAL A 49 -0.10 -3.58 1.53
N MET A 50 -1.20 -2.92 1.91
CA MET A 50 -1.22 -1.95 3.01
C MET A 50 -0.97 -2.63 4.36
N THR A 51 -1.44 -3.87 4.53
CA THR A 51 -1.20 -4.68 5.74
C THR A 51 0.27 -5.09 5.85
N LEU A 52 0.88 -5.49 4.72
CA LEU A 52 2.28 -5.91 4.68
C LEU A 52 3.25 -4.74 4.89
N PHE A 53 2.84 -3.54 4.49
CA PHE A 53 3.70 -2.35 4.49
C PHE A 53 2.97 -1.10 4.99
N PRO A 54 2.55 -1.08 6.27
CA PRO A 54 1.81 0.04 6.85
C PRO A 54 2.59 1.36 6.83
N GLN A 55 3.93 1.33 6.67
CA GLN A 55 4.79 2.51 6.57
C GLN A 55 4.43 3.43 5.40
N VAL A 56 3.73 2.92 4.37
CA VAL A 56 3.23 3.75 3.27
C VAL A 56 2.28 4.85 3.75
N LEU A 57 1.60 4.62 4.88
CA LEU A 57 0.77 5.63 5.53
C LEU A 57 1.58 6.82 6.06
N GLY A 58 2.90 6.68 6.26
CA GLY A 58 3.79 7.77 6.64
C GLY A 58 4.46 8.53 5.49
N TYR A 59 4.57 7.94 4.30
CA TYR A 59 5.28 8.61 3.19
C TYR A 59 4.45 9.72 2.52
N SER A 60 5.13 10.74 1.99
CA SER A 60 4.47 11.77 1.18
C SER A 60 3.91 11.17 -0.10
N MET A 61 2.62 11.43 -0.37
CA MET A 61 1.95 10.96 -1.58
C MET A 61 2.61 11.48 -2.84
N GLU A 62 2.80 12.80 -2.91
CA GLU A 62 3.25 13.48 -4.12
C GLU A 62 4.74 13.31 -4.35
N LYS A 63 5.54 13.31 -3.28
CA LYS A 63 7.00 13.23 -3.38
C LYS A 63 7.53 11.81 -3.53
N ARG A 64 6.84 10.81 -2.97
CA ARG A 64 7.38 9.44 -2.87
C ARG A 64 6.45 8.40 -3.48
N ILE A 65 5.18 8.35 -3.06
CA ILE A 65 4.29 7.24 -3.46
C ILE A 65 3.93 7.32 -4.96
N VAL A 66 3.40 8.46 -5.41
CA VAL A 66 2.95 8.66 -6.79
C VAL A 66 4.06 8.45 -7.84
N PRO A 67 5.25 9.07 -7.76
CA PRO A 67 6.28 8.92 -8.79
C PRO A 67 6.77 7.48 -8.94
N ARG A 68 6.98 6.77 -7.83
CA ARG A 68 7.42 5.37 -7.88
C ARG A 68 6.32 4.44 -8.37
N CYS A 69 5.09 4.66 -7.95
CA CYS A 69 3.94 3.93 -8.48
C CYS A 69 3.78 4.09 -10.00
N LYS A 70 4.02 5.29 -10.56
CA LYS A 70 4.03 5.50 -12.02
C LYS A 70 5.10 4.67 -12.71
N VAL A 71 6.33 4.65 -12.16
CA VAL A 71 7.44 3.84 -12.71
C VAL A 71 7.09 2.35 -12.64
N ILE A 72 6.59 1.86 -11.51
CA ILE A 72 6.18 0.45 -11.37
C ILE A 72 5.09 0.10 -12.37
N LYS A 73 4.05 0.94 -12.51
CA LYS A 73 2.98 0.72 -13.49
C LYS A 73 3.51 0.66 -14.93
N ALA A 74 4.46 1.53 -15.27
CA ALA A 74 5.11 1.53 -16.59
C ALA A 74 5.96 0.27 -16.82
N LEU A 75 6.70 -0.19 -15.80
CA LEU A 75 7.50 -1.43 -15.87
C LEU A 75 6.60 -2.67 -16.01
N MET A 76 5.52 -2.75 -15.24
CA MET A 76 4.52 -3.82 -15.34
C MET A 76 3.90 -3.88 -16.74
N SER A 77 3.63 -2.72 -17.36
CA SER A 77 3.07 -2.65 -18.72
C SER A 77 4.07 -3.02 -19.82
N LYS A 78 5.38 -3.00 -19.55
CA LYS A 78 6.43 -3.30 -20.53
C LYS A 78 6.85 -4.78 -20.54
N GLY A 79 6.22 -5.64 -19.73
CA GLY A 79 6.49 -7.08 -19.68
C GLY A 79 7.88 -7.45 -19.15
N SER A 80 8.69 -6.47 -18.69
CA SER A 80 10.06 -6.70 -18.18
C SER A 80 10.08 -7.27 -16.75
N LEU A 81 8.90 -7.50 -16.18
CA LEU A 81 8.66 -8.07 -14.87
C LEU A 81 7.92 -9.39 -15.09
N GLY A 82 8.66 -10.50 -15.11
CA GLY A 82 8.23 -11.83 -15.55
C GLY A 82 6.90 -12.31 -14.97
N SER A 83 6.13 -12.98 -15.82
CA SER A 83 4.72 -13.35 -15.70
C SER A 83 4.38 -14.48 -14.72
N GLU A 84 5.09 -14.64 -13.59
CA GLU A 84 4.79 -15.74 -12.63
C GLU A 84 4.75 -15.35 -11.14
N ALA A 85 4.81 -14.06 -10.78
CA ALA A 85 4.96 -13.67 -9.37
C ALA A 85 3.89 -12.68 -8.84
N ASN A 86 2.61 -12.87 -9.16
CA ASN A 86 1.52 -11.98 -8.71
C ASN A 86 1.34 -11.85 -7.18
N SER A 87 2.03 -12.65 -6.36
CA SER A 87 1.96 -12.60 -4.88
C SER A 87 3.26 -12.12 -4.21
N LEU A 88 4.43 -12.37 -4.81
CA LEU A 88 5.75 -12.04 -4.25
C LEU A 88 6.39 -10.79 -4.88
N GLN A 89 5.97 -10.41 -6.09
CA GLN A 89 6.46 -9.22 -6.77
C GLN A 89 6.08 -7.92 -6.06
N TRP A 90 4.90 -7.85 -5.45
CA TRP A 90 4.54 -6.70 -4.60
C TRP A 90 5.46 -6.56 -3.40
N ARG A 91 5.94 -7.67 -2.81
CA ARG A 91 6.86 -7.59 -1.67
C ARG A 91 8.23 -7.08 -2.09
N LEU A 92 8.76 -7.55 -3.22
CA LEU A 92 10.07 -7.14 -3.73
C LEU A 92 10.05 -5.74 -4.35
N SER A 93 9.05 -5.42 -5.17
CA SER A 93 8.88 -4.07 -5.72
C SER A 93 8.63 -3.03 -4.64
N TRP A 94 7.91 -3.36 -3.57
CA TRP A 94 7.63 -2.38 -2.51
C TRP A 94 8.81 -2.16 -1.56
N HIS A 95 9.62 -3.19 -1.25
CA HIS A 95 10.83 -3.04 -0.43
C HIS A 95 11.98 -2.34 -1.17
N VAL A 96 12.02 -2.43 -2.50
CA VAL A 96 13.08 -1.83 -3.34
C VAL A 96 12.69 -0.43 -3.86
N LEU A 97 11.39 -0.11 -3.95
CA LEU A 97 10.91 1.11 -4.62
C LEU A 97 10.11 2.08 -3.74
N ILE A 98 9.75 1.74 -2.50
CA ILE A 98 9.13 2.68 -1.53
C ILE A 98 10.07 2.96 -0.37
#